data_AF-A0AA36HKG8-F1
#
_entry.id   AF-A0AA36HKG8-F1
#
_cell.length_a   1.000
_cell.length_b   1.000
_cell.length_c   1.000
_cell.angle_alpha   90.00
_cell.angle_beta   90.00
_cell.angle_gamma   90.00
#
_symmetry.space_group_name_H-M   'P 1'
#
loop_
_entity.id
_entity.type
_entity.pdbx_description
1 polymer ?
#
loop_
_entity_poly.entity_id
_entity_poly.type
_entity_poly.pdbx_seq_one_letter_code
_entity_poly.pdbx_strand_id
1 'polypeptide(L)'
;MRVESAPAGDPQAVPTHGDLRQLRELRATLRRESLERRRLEECLQPMLRRLGDVEAEAARLGGDLRDTAIQREELQRQISERHQSVAKLQQMCRKEQETRRRLDSGLLLCRKQKQELEDQQLKRPKAQEDSDLRLVPSSSPPSLSHLETSSPCSSAGAGAAASDEEAAPPSEEGASGLEPLEAMPFEKDVTSAREKGHIERDGEAMCRNEDATKAQEVAIPSISQRDLSELKALKKPPVPVRMLMEICCMLFGIPPEKHLNNGAKKFIYDYWEPARRFLLSDSFFLPKIRALTPSQVSAAQRARIRRYFQVPDFTAERVRNCSKAALELYCWVRSLVTCKSPASDEQKA
;
A
#
# COMPACT_ATOMS: atom_id res chain seq x y z
N MET A 1 -6.29 85.13 -55.73
CA MET A 1 -5.73 84.93 -57.09
C MET A 1 -4.91 83.65 -57.02
N ARG A 2 -5.17 82.53 -57.69
CA ARG A 2 -5.97 82.22 -58.88
C ARG A 2 -7.19 81.37 -58.56
N VAL A 3 -8.28 81.66 -59.24
CA VAL A 3 -9.37 80.71 -59.45
C VAL A 3 -8.88 79.80 -60.57
N GLU A 4 -8.43 78.58 -60.24
CA GLU A 4 -8.22 77.54 -61.25
C GLU A 4 -9.55 76.81 -61.45
N SER A 5 -10.12 77.05 -62.61
CA SER A 5 -11.36 76.47 -63.10
C SER A 5 -11.27 74.95 -63.11
N ALA A 6 -12.19 74.29 -62.39
CA ALA A 6 -12.43 72.87 -62.54
C ALA A 6 -12.79 72.56 -64.00
N PRO A 7 -12.17 71.54 -64.65
CA PRO A 7 -12.65 71.09 -65.94
C PRO A 7 -14.08 70.56 -65.75
N ALA A 8 -15.00 71.06 -66.58
CA ALA A 8 -16.37 70.61 -66.63
C ALA A 8 -16.40 69.08 -66.71
N GLY A 9 -16.83 68.43 -65.64
CA GLY A 9 -16.99 66.99 -65.59
C GLY A 9 -18.05 66.57 -66.60
N ASP A 10 -17.68 65.62 -67.47
CA ASP A 10 -18.60 65.01 -68.42
C ASP A 10 -19.90 64.55 -67.73
N PRO A 11 -21.08 64.97 -68.22
CA PRO A 11 -22.34 64.45 -67.72
C PRO A 11 -22.52 63.02 -68.23
N GLN A 12 -22.54 62.07 -67.30
CA GLN A 12 -22.87 60.65 -67.50
C GLN A 12 -21.87 59.81 -68.31
N ALA A 13 -20.75 59.43 -67.68
CA ALA A 13 -20.22 58.09 -67.91
C ALA A 13 -21.19 57.07 -67.32
N VAL A 14 -22.25 56.72 -68.06
CA VAL A 14 -23.18 55.66 -67.68
C VAL A 14 -22.34 54.38 -67.59
N PRO A 15 -22.28 53.71 -66.43
CA PRO A 15 -21.49 52.50 -66.28
C PRO A 15 -21.94 51.50 -67.34
N THR A 16 -20.98 50.96 -68.09
CA THR A 16 -21.32 50.06 -69.19
C THR A 16 -22.02 48.82 -68.61
N HIS A 17 -22.84 48.15 -69.41
CA HIS A 17 -23.55 46.95 -68.95
C HIS A 17 -22.58 45.87 -68.42
N GLY A 18 -21.33 45.86 -68.90
CA GLY A 18 -20.23 45.03 -68.38
C GLY A 18 -19.83 45.39 -66.96
N ASP A 19 -19.62 46.68 -66.67
CA ASP A 19 -19.21 47.18 -65.34
C ASP A 19 -20.27 46.90 -64.28
N LEU A 20 -21.55 47.07 -64.64
CA LEU A 20 -22.67 46.75 -63.75
C LEU A 20 -22.77 45.25 -63.44
N ARG A 21 -22.43 44.39 -64.41
CA ARG A 21 -22.39 42.94 -64.21
C ARG A 21 -21.25 42.54 -63.28
N GLN A 22 -20.06 43.09 -63.49
CA GLN A 22 -18.89 42.87 -62.63
C GLN A 22 -19.13 43.34 -61.19
N LEU A 23 -19.73 44.52 -61.00
CA LEU A 23 -20.08 45.02 -59.66
C LEU A 23 -21.12 44.14 -58.94
N ARG A 24 -22.09 43.58 -59.66
CA ARG A 24 -23.05 42.61 -59.10
C ARG A 24 -22.36 41.33 -58.65
N GLU A 25 -21.43 40.83 -59.45
CA GLU A 25 -20.65 39.64 -59.14
C GLU A 25 -19.73 39.84 -57.93
N LEU A 26 -19.01 40.96 -57.88
CA LEU A 26 -18.18 41.35 -56.73
C LEU A 26 -19.01 41.55 -55.45
N ARG A 27 -20.21 42.11 -55.56
CA ARG A 27 -21.12 42.23 -54.42
C ARG A 27 -21.61 40.86 -53.94
N ALA A 28 -21.81 39.91 -54.85
CA ALA A 28 -22.20 38.55 -54.52
C ALA A 28 -21.04 37.75 -53.88
N THR A 29 -19.80 37.92 -54.36
CA THR A 29 -18.62 37.33 -53.73
C THR A 29 -18.38 37.91 -52.34
N LEU A 30 -18.43 39.24 -52.18
CA LEU A 30 -18.26 39.89 -50.87
C LEU A 30 -19.30 39.42 -49.84
N ARG A 31 -20.55 39.21 -50.26
CA ARG A 31 -21.61 38.65 -49.40
C ARG A 31 -21.33 37.21 -48.99
N ARG A 32 -20.84 36.37 -49.92
CA ARG A 32 -20.43 34.99 -49.62
C ARG A 32 -19.29 34.96 -48.61
N GLU A 33 -18.23 35.72 -48.86
CA GLU A 33 -17.08 35.88 -47.97
C GLU A 33 -17.49 36.40 -46.58
N SER A 34 -18.38 37.40 -46.51
CA SER A 34 -18.86 37.95 -45.23
C SER A 34 -19.66 36.91 -44.43
N LEU A 35 -20.40 36.04 -45.11
CA LEU A 35 -21.18 34.98 -44.47
C LEU A 35 -20.28 33.80 -44.04
N GLU A 36 -19.27 33.47 -44.82
CA GLU A 36 -18.24 32.49 -44.45
C GLU A 36 -17.43 32.94 -43.23
N ARG A 37 -17.03 34.22 -43.16
CA ARG A 37 -16.40 34.80 -41.95
C ARG A 37 -17.27 34.65 -40.71
N ARG A 38 -18.57 34.98 -40.81
CA ARG A 38 -19.52 34.81 -39.69
C ARG A 38 -19.64 33.35 -39.26
N ARG A 39 -19.75 32.41 -40.22
CA ARG A 39 -19.76 30.97 -39.93
C ARG A 39 -18.50 30.51 -39.21
N LEU A 40 -17.33 30.97 -39.65
CA LEU A 40 -16.06 30.65 -39.01
C LEU A 40 -15.97 31.24 -37.60
N GLU A 41 -16.43 32.48 -37.40
CA GLU A 41 -16.51 33.11 -36.08
C GLU A 41 -17.45 32.33 -35.14
N GLU A 42 -18.63 31.91 -35.63
CA GLU A 42 -19.58 31.07 -34.89
C GLU A 42 -18.98 29.71 -34.51
N CYS A 43 -18.13 29.12 -35.37
CA CYS A 43 -17.41 27.89 -35.07
C CYS A 43 -16.22 28.10 -34.11
N LEU A 44 -15.55 29.24 -34.17
CA LEU A 44 -14.36 29.56 -33.36
C LEU A 44 -14.75 29.87 -31.90
N GLN A 45 -15.82 30.62 -31.68
CA GLN A 45 -16.28 31.01 -30.33
C GLN A 45 -16.42 29.84 -29.33
N PRO A 46 -17.08 28.71 -29.65
CA PRO A 46 -17.16 27.59 -28.72
C PRO A 46 -15.80 26.93 -28.48
N MET A 47 -14.90 26.91 -29.46
CA MET A 47 -13.54 26.39 -29.27
C MET A 47 -12.74 27.27 -28.29
N LEU A 48 -12.82 28.60 -28.42
CA LEU A 48 -12.17 29.52 -27.49
C LEU A 48 -12.72 29.42 -26.06
N ARG A 49 -14.05 29.26 -25.91
CA ARG A 49 -14.65 29.03 -24.58
C ARG A 49 -14.13 27.76 -23.93
N ARG A 50 -14.11 26.65 -24.68
CA ARG A 50 -13.56 25.37 -24.19
C ARG A 50 -12.08 25.47 -23.83
N LEU A 51 -11.29 26.23 -24.59
CA LEU A 51 -9.90 26.51 -24.23
C LEU A 51 -9.79 27.26 -22.91
N GLY A 52 -10.61 28.30 -22.71
CA GLY A 52 -10.66 29.04 -21.45
C GLY A 52 -11.10 28.18 -20.25
N ASP A 53 -12.07 27.29 -20.45
CA ASP A 53 -12.51 26.34 -19.41
C ASP A 53 -11.37 25.39 -19.01
N VAL A 54 -10.62 24.87 -19.98
CA VAL A 54 -9.46 24.00 -19.75
C VAL A 54 -8.33 24.76 -19.06
N GLU A 55 -8.07 26.02 -19.44
CA GLU A 55 -7.09 26.87 -18.77
C GLU A 55 -7.47 27.15 -17.31
N ALA A 56 -8.75 27.40 -17.04
CA ALA A 56 -9.26 27.59 -15.68
C ALA A 56 -9.15 26.31 -14.85
N GLU A 57 -9.47 25.15 -15.43
CA GLU A 57 -9.31 23.85 -14.78
C GLU A 57 -7.83 23.56 -14.47
N ALA A 58 -6.93 23.83 -15.42
CA ALA A 58 -5.49 23.70 -15.21
C ALA A 58 -4.98 24.63 -14.08
N ALA A 59 -5.49 25.86 -14.00
CA ALA A 59 -5.14 26.79 -12.93
C ALA A 59 -5.63 26.30 -11.55
N ARG A 60 -6.84 25.71 -11.49
CA ARG A 60 -7.41 25.12 -10.27
C ARG A 60 -6.59 23.91 -9.80
N LEU A 61 -6.33 22.97 -10.70
CA LEU A 61 -5.49 21.79 -10.40
C LEU A 61 -4.08 22.21 -9.98
N GLY A 62 -3.53 23.25 -10.60
CA GLY A 62 -2.26 23.84 -10.16
C GLY A 62 -2.31 24.41 -8.75
N GLY A 63 -3.45 24.96 -8.32
CA GLY A 63 -3.70 25.39 -6.94
C GLY A 63 -3.70 24.22 -5.97
N ASP A 64 -4.51 23.19 -6.25
CA ASP A 64 -4.62 21.99 -5.42
C ASP A 64 -3.27 21.28 -5.27
N LEU A 65 -2.45 21.25 -6.32
CA LEU A 65 -1.08 20.71 -6.26
C LEU A 65 -0.15 21.52 -5.34
N ARG A 66 -0.28 22.85 -5.30
CA ARG A 66 0.49 23.68 -4.37
C ARG A 66 0.03 23.47 -2.92
N ASP A 67 -1.27 23.38 -2.70
CA ASP A 67 -1.83 23.17 -1.36
C ASP A 67 -1.43 21.78 -0.81
N THR A 68 -1.48 20.74 -1.65
CA THR A 68 -1.01 19.40 -1.27
C THR A 68 0.51 19.37 -1.02
N ALA A 69 1.31 20.16 -1.74
CA ALA A 69 2.74 20.31 -1.47
C ALA A 69 3.00 20.95 -0.09
N ILE A 70 2.25 22.01 0.25
CA ILE A 70 2.34 22.67 1.57
C ILE A 70 1.94 21.69 2.68
N GLN A 71 0.85 20.93 2.49
CA GLN A 71 0.43 19.91 3.46
C GLN A 71 1.50 18.83 3.66
N ARG A 72 2.17 18.39 2.58
CA ARG A 72 3.26 17.43 2.66
C ARG A 72 4.43 17.96 3.49
N GLU A 73 4.86 19.20 3.26
CA GLU A 73 5.95 19.82 4.01
C GLU A 73 5.61 19.97 5.49
N GLU A 74 4.38 20.35 5.81
CA GLU A 74 3.89 20.44 7.19
C GLU A 74 3.88 19.07 7.89
N LEU A 75 3.39 18.03 7.23
CA LEU A 75 3.43 16.67 7.77
C LEU A 75 4.88 16.19 7.98
N GLN A 76 5.79 16.50 7.05
CA GLN A 76 7.21 16.17 7.19
C GLN A 76 7.83 16.89 8.40
N ARG A 77 7.49 18.17 8.62
CA ARG A 77 7.91 18.93 9.80
C ARG A 77 7.41 18.26 11.07
N GLN A 78 6.12 17.95 11.18
CA GLN A 78 5.54 17.28 12.36
C GLN A 78 6.18 15.91 12.62
N ILE A 79 6.45 15.14 11.56
CA ILE A 79 7.17 13.87 11.66
C ILE A 79 8.56 14.11 12.26
N SER A 80 9.33 15.07 11.75
CA SER A 80 10.67 15.38 12.24
C SER A 80 10.68 15.79 13.73
N GLU A 81 9.70 16.59 14.16
CA GLU A 81 9.55 17.02 15.56
C GLU A 81 9.22 15.85 16.48
N ARG A 82 8.32 14.96 16.06
CA ARG A 82 8.03 13.73 16.83
C ARG A 82 9.25 12.82 16.91
N HIS A 83 10.02 12.68 15.83
CA HIS A 83 11.27 11.91 15.85
C HIS A 83 12.29 12.50 16.84
N GLN A 84 12.45 13.82 16.88
CA GLN A 84 13.34 14.49 17.85
C GLN A 84 12.86 14.29 19.29
N SER A 85 11.56 14.39 19.54
CA SER A 85 10.98 14.15 20.86
C SER A 85 11.21 12.70 21.34
N VAL A 86 10.96 11.72 20.46
CA VAL A 86 11.23 10.30 20.74
C VAL A 86 12.71 10.07 21.01
N ALA A 87 13.61 10.65 20.21
CA ALA A 87 15.06 10.53 20.43
C ALA A 87 15.49 11.08 21.80
N LYS A 88 14.92 12.21 22.24
CA LYS A 88 15.16 12.79 23.56
C LYS A 88 14.67 11.87 24.68
N LEU A 89 13.46 11.32 24.55
CA LEU A 89 12.91 10.37 25.51
C LEU A 89 13.76 9.09 25.59
N GLN A 90 14.21 8.57 24.45
CA GLN A 90 15.12 7.42 24.40
C GLN A 90 16.44 7.70 25.13
N GLN A 91 17.02 8.89 24.96
CA GLN A 91 18.22 9.29 25.70
C GLN A 91 17.97 9.37 27.21
N MET A 92 16.82 9.93 27.63
CA MET A 92 16.43 9.98 29.04
C MET A 92 16.26 8.57 29.63
N CYS A 93 15.55 7.68 28.95
CA CYS A 93 15.39 6.29 29.39
C CYS A 93 16.73 5.56 29.49
N ARG A 94 17.66 5.77 28.55
CA ARG A 94 19.01 5.18 28.64
C ARG A 94 19.77 5.66 29.89
N LYS A 95 19.74 6.97 30.17
CA LYS A 95 20.37 7.53 31.38
C LYS A 95 19.76 6.95 32.65
N GLU A 96 18.44 6.81 32.70
CA GLU A 96 17.75 6.23 33.86
C GLU A 96 18.01 4.72 34.03
N GLN A 97 18.15 3.98 32.94
CA GLN A 97 18.59 2.58 32.99
C GLN A 97 20.03 2.46 33.54
N GLU A 98 20.93 3.36 33.14
CA GLU A 98 22.30 3.38 33.69
C GLU A 98 22.32 3.71 35.18
N THR A 99 21.53 4.69 35.65
CA THR A 99 21.44 4.99 37.08
C THR A 99 20.89 3.81 37.86
N ARG A 100 19.84 3.16 37.35
CA ARG A 100 19.29 1.94 37.96
C ARG A 100 20.30 0.80 38.04
N ARG A 101 21.05 0.54 36.96
CA ARG A 101 22.15 -0.46 36.96
C ARG A 101 23.23 -0.15 37.99
N ARG A 102 23.61 1.12 38.15
CA ARG A 102 24.57 1.55 39.18
C ARG A 102 24.05 1.30 40.60
N LEU A 103 22.79 1.63 40.84
CA LEU A 103 22.13 1.38 42.13
C LEU A 103 22.02 -0.13 42.43
N ASP A 104 21.60 -0.94 41.46
CA ASP A 104 21.51 -2.40 41.61
C ASP A 104 22.88 -3.01 41.94
N SER A 105 23.95 -2.56 41.26
CA SER A 105 25.32 -2.97 41.57
C SER A 105 25.74 -2.57 42.99
N GLY A 106 25.38 -1.36 43.44
CA GLY A 106 25.65 -0.90 44.80
C GLY A 106 24.90 -1.69 45.87
N LEU A 107 23.61 -1.98 45.65
CA LEU A 107 22.79 -2.78 46.55
C LEU A 107 23.31 -4.21 46.68
N LEU A 108 23.79 -4.82 45.58
CA LEU A 108 24.43 -6.13 45.61
C LEU A 108 25.70 -6.12 46.47
N LEU A 109 26.53 -5.08 46.35
CA LEU A 109 27.72 -4.95 47.17
C LEU A 109 27.37 -4.80 48.65
N CYS A 110 26.39 -3.95 48.99
CA CYS A 110 25.91 -3.82 50.37
C CYS A 110 25.35 -5.13 50.93
N ARG A 111 24.63 -5.92 50.12
CA ARG A 111 24.15 -7.26 50.53
C ARG A 111 25.30 -8.21 50.81
N LYS A 112 26.35 -8.23 49.96
CA LYS A 112 27.55 -9.06 50.18
C LYS A 112 28.27 -8.66 51.46
N GLN A 113 28.49 -7.35 51.67
CA GLN A 113 29.11 -6.85 52.90
C GLN A 113 28.30 -7.22 54.15
N LYS A 114 26.96 -7.16 54.08
CA LYS A 114 26.09 -7.59 55.18
C LYS A 114 26.28 -9.08 55.49
N GLN A 115 26.28 -9.94 54.47
CA GLN A 115 26.51 -11.38 54.62
C GLN A 115 27.90 -11.67 55.22
N GLU A 116 28.95 -11.00 54.74
CA GLU A 116 30.30 -11.14 55.30
C GLU A 116 30.36 -10.75 56.78
N LEU A 117 29.68 -9.67 57.18
CA LEU A 117 29.60 -9.25 58.59
C LEU A 117 28.79 -10.23 59.44
N GLU A 118 27.68 -10.77 58.93
CA GLU A 118 26.89 -11.81 59.59
C GLU A 118 27.72 -13.09 59.79
N ASP A 119 28.49 -13.50 58.78
CA ASP A 119 29.40 -14.64 58.85
C ASP A 119 30.55 -14.40 59.85
N GLN A 120 31.07 -13.18 59.93
CA GLN A 120 32.08 -12.78 60.93
C GLN A 120 31.53 -12.82 62.36
N GLN A 121 30.28 -12.39 62.57
CA GLN A 121 29.59 -12.47 63.85
C GLN A 121 29.36 -13.94 64.25
N LEU A 122 28.98 -14.81 63.31
CA LEU A 122 28.77 -16.24 63.55
C LEU A 122 30.09 -16.99 63.84
N LYS A 123 31.21 -16.53 63.26
CA LYS A 123 32.55 -17.09 63.50
C LYS A 123 33.23 -16.56 64.77
N ARG A 124 32.65 -15.57 65.46
CA ARG A 124 33.19 -15.08 66.74
C ARG A 124 33.05 -16.20 67.77
N PRO A 125 34.13 -16.71 68.37
CA PRO A 125 34.04 -17.79 69.35
C PRO A 125 33.19 -17.32 70.54
N LYS A 126 32.17 -18.10 70.91
CA LYS A 126 31.40 -17.99 72.16
C LYS A 126 32.26 -18.32 73.39
N ALA A 127 33.46 -17.75 73.47
CA ALA A 127 34.38 -17.92 74.59
C ALA A 127 34.43 -16.69 75.51
N GLN A 128 33.57 -15.68 75.28
CA GLN A 128 33.61 -14.42 76.02
C GLN A 128 32.25 -13.80 76.34
N GLU A 129 31.16 -14.59 76.35
CA GLU A 129 29.84 -14.11 76.82
C GLU A 129 29.21 -14.99 77.92
N ASP A 130 29.91 -16.01 78.42
CA ASP A 130 29.49 -16.75 79.64
C ASP A 130 30.11 -16.20 80.94
N SER A 131 30.86 -15.09 80.86
CA SER A 131 31.57 -14.52 82.02
C SER A 131 30.81 -13.44 82.80
N ASP A 132 29.81 -12.78 82.19
CA ASP A 132 29.25 -11.51 82.75
C ASP A 132 27.74 -11.55 83.05
N LEU A 133 27.14 -12.72 83.29
CA LEU A 133 25.77 -12.83 83.80
C LEU A 133 25.66 -13.69 85.07
N ARG A 134 26.44 -13.35 86.08
CA ARG A 134 26.06 -13.51 87.49
C ARG A 134 26.66 -12.36 88.28
N LEU A 135 25.84 -11.38 88.68
CA LEU A 135 25.80 -10.78 90.02
C LEU A 135 24.84 -9.54 90.08
N VAL A 136 23.62 -9.80 90.59
CA VAL A 136 22.81 -8.99 91.55
C VAL A 136 22.08 -7.69 91.08
N PRO A 137 21.15 -7.09 91.89
CA PRO A 137 19.69 -7.13 91.66
C PRO A 137 18.99 -5.74 91.56
N SER A 138 17.67 -5.75 91.29
CA SER A 138 16.65 -4.80 91.78
C SER A 138 16.83 -3.27 91.58
N SER A 139 16.07 -2.67 90.65
CA SER A 139 15.19 -1.51 90.93
C SER A 139 14.27 -1.18 89.72
N SER A 140 13.02 -0.86 90.04
CA SER A 140 11.84 -0.53 89.21
C SER A 140 11.93 0.69 88.25
N PRO A 141 10.92 0.95 87.38
CA PRO A 141 11.01 1.64 86.07
C PRO A 141 10.61 3.14 86.10
N PRO A 142 10.56 3.88 84.95
CA PRO A 142 9.27 4.02 84.24
C PRO A 142 9.30 4.24 82.69
N SER A 143 8.23 3.72 82.06
CA SER A 143 7.28 4.31 81.08
C SER A 143 7.70 5.29 79.97
N LEU A 144 7.32 4.96 78.72
CA LEU A 144 6.37 5.66 77.80
C LEU A 144 6.65 5.21 76.36
N SER A 145 5.87 4.26 75.80
CA SER A 145 4.60 4.44 75.07
C SER A 145 4.75 4.86 73.60
N HIS A 146 3.93 4.19 72.77
CA HIS A 146 3.42 4.58 71.44
C HIS A 146 4.37 4.50 70.23
N LEU A 147 4.03 3.91 69.09
CA LEU A 147 2.82 3.25 68.60
C LEU A 147 3.20 2.22 67.53
N GLU A 148 2.40 1.17 67.51
CA GLU A 148 2.23 0.23 66.42
C GLU A 148 1.78 0.89 65.11
N THR A 149 1.66 0.00 64.11
CA THR A 149 0.90 0.04 62.86
C THR A 149 1.76 0.35 61.62
N SER A 150 1.78 -0.46 60.57
CA SER A 150 0.99 -1.65 60.25
C SER A 150 1.65 -2.42 59.09
N SER A 151 1.62 -3.76 59.21
CA SER A 151 1.65 -4.75 58.10
C SER A 151 0.36 -4.64 57.25
N PRO A 152 0.12 -5.36 56.12
CA PRO A 152 0.72 -6.65 55.72
C PRO A 152 1.01 -6.91 54.21
N CYS A 153 1.91 -7.88 53.99
CA CYS A 153 1.84 -9.07 53.10
C CYS A 153 1.28 -8.99 51.66
N SER A 154 2.09 -9.34 50.65
CA SER A 154 1.99 -10.64 49.91
C SER A 154 2.57 -10.64 48.49
N SER A 155 3.41 -11.67 48.26
CA SER A 155 3.44 -12.56 47.08
C SER A 155 4.25 -12.24 45.80
N ALA A 156 4.73 -13.38 45.23
CA ALA A 156 5.32 -13.65 43.91
C ALA A 156 6.82 -13.29 43.76
N GLY A 157 7.76 -14.24 43.62
CA GLY A 157 7.82 -15.38 42.68
C GLY A 157 8.68 -14.97 41.48
N ALA A 158 10.01 -15.17 41.48
CA ALA A 158 10.72 -16.27 40.80
C ALA A 158 10.19 -16.58 39.37
N GLY A 159 10.95 -16.55 38.27
CA GLY A 159 12.39 -16.44 38.06
C GLY A 159 12.78 -16.21 36.59
N ALA A 160 14.07 -15.97 36.40
CA ALA A 160 14.83 -15.89 35.14
C ALA A 160 15.06 -17.31 34.55
N ALA A 161 15.00 -17.56 33.24
CA ALA A 161 15.95 -17.29 32.13
C ALA A 161 17.10 -18.32 31.97
N ALA A 162 17.51 -18.48 30.69
CA ALA A 162 18.66 -19.19 30.09
C ALA A 162 18.38 -20.65 29.62
N SER A 163 18.82 -21.14 28.45
CA SER A 163 19.94 -20.76 27.56
C SER A 163 19.73 -21.15 26.08
N ASP A 164 20.56 -20.55 25.23
CA ASP A 164 20.86 -20.77 23.80
C ASP A 164 21.14 -22.23 23.35
N GLU A 165 20.87 -22.53 22.08
CA GLU A 165 21.74 -23.39 21.25
C GLU A 165 21.58 -23.08 19.74
N GLU A 166 22.71 -22.97 19.06
CA GLU A 166 22.95 -22.59 17.67
C GLU A 166 23.01 -23.83 16.75
N ALA A 167 22.54 -23.75 15.49
CA ALA A 167 23.14 -24.46 14.34
C ALA A 167 22.46 -24.12 12.99
N ALA A 168 23.28 -23.90 11.96
CA ALA A 168 22.93 -23.82 10.53
C ALA A 168 23.71 -24.91 9.73
N PRO A 169 23.73 -24.91 8.38
CA PRO A 169 23.01 -25.81 7.46
C PRO A 169 23.91 -26.83 6.71
N PRO A 170 23.34 -27.63 5.79
CA PRO A 170 23.75 -27.61 4.37
C PRO A 170 22.54 -27.90 3.43
N SER A 171 22.55 -28.01 2.09
CA SER A 171 23.29 -27.57 0.89
C SER A 171 22.52 -28.18 -0.31
N GLU A 172 22.93 -27.87 -1.54
CA GLU A 172 22.20 -27.86 -2.82
C GLU A 172 21.94 -29.19 -3.59
N GLU A 173 21.42 -29.01 -4.82
CA GLU A 173 21.25 -29.87 -6.02
C GLU A 173 19.82 -30.40 -6.27
N GLY A 174 19.21 -30.35 -7.46
CA GLY A 174 19.59 -29.88 -8.79
C GLY A 174 18.50 -30.22 -9.83
N ALA A 175 18.67 -29.69 -11.05
CA ALA A 175 18.18 -30.18 -12.36
C ALA A 175 16.68 -30.05 -12.80
N SER A 176 16.51 -29.18 -13.81
CA SER A 176 15.96 -29.42 -15.16
C SER A 176 14.62 -30.11 -15.40
N GLY A 177 13.76 -29.47 -16.21
CA GLY A 177 12.72 -30.17 -17.00
C GLY A 177 11.55 -29.30 -17.44
N LEU A 178 11.62 -28.77 -18.67
CA LEU A 178 10.49 -28.25 -19.44
C LEU A 178 9.65 -29.42 -20.00
N GLU A 179 8.32 -29.27 -20.07
CA GLU A 179 7.37 -29.73 -21.13
C GLU A 179 5.90 -29.71 -20.60
N PRO A 180 4.84 -29.73 -21.44
CA PRO A 180 3.69 -28.83 -21.34
C PRO A 180 2.43 -29.49 -20.76
N LEU A 181 1.65 -28.72 -19.99
CA LEU A 181 0.40 -29.21 -19.39
C LEU A 181 -0.80 -28.91 -20.28
N GLU A 182 -1.35 -29.98 -20.85
CA GLU A 182 -2.69 -30.05 -21.44
C GLU A 182 -3.79 -29.79 -20.40
N ALA A 183 -4.88 -29.21 -20.88
CA ALA A 183 -6.07 -28.82 -20.14
C ALA A 183 -6.87 -30.04 -19.64
N MET A 184 -7.33 -30.02 -18.39
CA MET A 184 -8.30 -30.97 -17.86
C MET A 184 -9.20 -30.32 -16.77
N PRO A 185 -10.40 -30.90 -16.52
CA PRO A 185 -11.64 -30.16 -16.32
C PRO A 185 -12.01 -29.89 -14.85
N PHE A 186 -12.86 -28.88 -14.68
CA PHE A 186 -13.36 -28.34 -13.42
C PHE A 186 -14.61 -29.11 -12.99
N GLU A 187 -14.56 -29.84 -11.86
CA GLU A 187 -15.76 -30.34 -11.19
C GLU A 187 -16.06 -29.56 -9.91
N LYS A 188 -17.36 -29.29 -9.77
CA LYS A 188 -18.01 -28.42 -8.79
C LYS A 188 -18.14 -29.15 -7.45
N ASP A 189 -17.99 -28.41 -6.36
CA ASP A 189 -19.02 -28.30 -5.32
C ASP A 189 -18.64 -27.19 -4.32
N VAL A 190 -19.50 -26.17 -4.21
CA VAL A 190 -19.46 -25.19 -3.12
C VAL A 190 -20.86 -24.99 -2.58
N THR A 191 -21.08 -25.56 -1.40
CA THR A 191 -22.09 -25.10 -0.44
C THR A 191 -21.37 -24.34 0.66
N SER A 192 -21.61 -23.03 0.78
CA SER A 192 -21.52 -22.36 2.09
C SER A 192 -22.31 -21.06 2.11
N ALA A 193 -22.96 -20.88 3.25
CA ALA A 193 -23.94 -19.89 3.60
C ALA A 193 -23.43 -18.44 3.55
N ARG A 194 -24.41 -17.56 3.37
CA ARG A 194 -24.29 -16.13 3.09
C ARG A 194 -24.54 -15.32 4.36
N GLU A 195 -23.59 -14.48 4.73
CA GLU A 195 -23.81 -13.37 5.65
C GLU A 195 -23.52 -12.08 4.89
N LYS A 196 -24.54 -11.25 4.67
CA LYS A 196 -24.45 -10.01 3.88
C LYS A 196 -24.02 -8.87 4.80
N GLY A 197 -22.75 -8.49 4.73
CA GLY A 197 -22.27 -7.17 5.19
C GLY A 197 -22.36 -6.14 4.07
N HIS A 198 -22.86 -4.95 4.39
CA HIS A 198 -22.91 -3.78 3.53
C HIS A 198 -21.46 -3.27 3.31
N ILE A 199 -20.96 -3.22 2.06
CA ILE A 199 -19.60 -2.76 1.74
C ILE A 199 -19.67 -1.46 0.93
N GLU A 200 -19.14 -0.38 1.52
CA GLU A 200 -19.08 0.99 0.99
C GLU A 200 -18.30 1.15 -0.33
N ARG A 201 -18.59 2.25 -1.03
CA ARG A 201 -18.51 2.48 -2.49
C ARG A 201 -17.11 2.65 -3.12
N ASP A 202 -16.02 2.67 -2.37
CA ASP A 202 -14.75 3.18 -2.93
C ASP A 202 -14.04 2.21 -3.90
N GLY A 203 -14.35 0.91 -3.84
CA GLY A 203 -13.71 -0.10 -4.69
C GLY A 203 -14.23 -0.15 -6.14
N GLU A 204 -15.32 0.54 -6.45
CA GLU A 204 -16.00 0.44 -7.75
C GLU A 204 -15.33 1.24 -8.86
N ALA A 205 -14.55 2.27 -8.53
CA ALA A 205 -13.96 3.17 -9.53
C ALA A 205 -12.88 2.47 -10.38
N MET A 206 -12.18 1.48 -9.83
CA MET A 206 -11.03 0.83 -10.49
C MET A 206 -11.44 -0.11 -11.63
N CYS A 207 -12.54 -0.85 -11.47
CA CYS A 207 -12.95 -1.88 -12.44
C CYS A 207 -13.90 -1.34 -13.52
N ARG A 208 -14.41 -0.11 -13.41
CA ARG A 208 -15.37 0.49 -14.37
C ARG A 208 -14.71 1.11 -15.62
N ASN A 209 -13.39 1.05 -15.74
CA ASN A 209 -12.65 1.54 -16.91
C ASN A 209 -12.68 0.49 -18.03
N GLU A 210 -13.88 0.18 -18.48
CA GLU A 210 -14.15 -0.63 -19.66
C GLU A 210 -14.21 0.38 -20.81
N ASP A 211 -13.34 0.21 -21.81
CA ASP A 211 -13.26 1.03 -23.03
C ASP A 211 -12.55 2.40 -22.94
N ALA A 212 -11.22 2.39 -22.88
CA ALA A 212 -10.42 3.51 -23.36
C ALA A 212 -9.10 3.04 -23.99
N THR A 213 -9.08 2.94 -25.31
CA THR A 213 -7.86 2.83 -26.12
C THR A 213 -7.03 4.11 -25.96
N LYS A 214 -6.16 4.14 -24.95
CA LYS A 214 -5.02 5.06 -24.76
C LYS A 214 -4.23 4.50 -23.57
N ALA A 215 -2.90 4.51 -23.66
CA ALA A 215 -1.97 3.91 -22.71
C ALA A 215 -2.50 3.92 -21.27
N GLN A 216 -3.05 2.79 -20.85
CA GLN A 216 -3.75 2.68 -19.58
C GLN A 216 -2.68 2.49 -18.51
N GLU A 217 -2.45 3.52 -17.70
CA GLU A 217 -1.60 3.41 -16.53
C GLU A 217 -2.12 2.26 -15.67
N VAL A 218 -1.24 1.32 -15.32
CA VAL A 218 -1.62 0.23 -14.43
C VAL A 218 -1.84 0.81 -13.05
N ALA A 219 -3.11 0.94 -12.68
CA ALA A 219 -3.50 1.47 -11.40
C ALA A 219 -2.97 0.55 -10.28
N ILE A 220 -2.18 1.13 -9.38
CA ILE A 220 -1.55 0.40 -8.27
C ILE A 220 -2.63 0.04 -7.26
N PRO A 221 -2.73 -1.23 -6.82
CA PRO A 221 -3.75 -1.63 -5.86
C PRO A 221 -3.48 -1.01 -4.48
N SER A 222 -4.52 -0.48 -3.85
CA SER A 222 -4.50 0.14 -2.51
C SER A 222 -4.68 -0.87 -1.37
N ILE A 223 -4.07 -2.05 -1.51
CA ILE A 223 -4.24 -3.16 -0.57
C ILE A 223 -3.36 -2.95 0.67
N SER A 224 -3.90 -3.22 1.85
CA SER A 224 -3.15 -3.17 3.11
C SER A 224 -2.57 -4.54 3.51
N GLN A 225 -1.54 -4.53 4.36
CA GLN A 225 -0.96 -5.77 4.92
C GLN A 225 -1.96 -6.56 5.78
N ARG A 226 -2.94 -5.87 6.39
CA ARG A 226 -4.02 -6.52 7.15
C ARG A 226 -4.89 -7.36 6.22
N ASP A 227 -5.28 -6.81 5.08
CA ASP A 227 -6.14 -7.52 4.13
C ASP A 227 -5.48 -8.79 3.57
N LEU A 228 -4.17 -8.75 3.33
CA LEU A 228 -3.40 -9.94 2.93
C LEU A 228 -3.36 -11.00 4.04
N SER A 229 -3.26 -10.57 5.29
CA SER A 229 -3.29 -11.47 6.45
C SER A 229 -4.65 -12.15 6.60
N GLU A 230 -5.74 -11.44 6.30
CA GLU A 230 -7.09 -12.01 6.27
C GLU A 230 -7.26 -13.04 5.15
N LEU A 231 -6.76 -12.75 3.94
CA LEU A 231 -6.76 -13.70 2.83
C LEU A 231 -5.94 -14.97 3.18
N LYS A 232 -4.80 -14.82 3.86
CA LYS A 232 -3.95 -15.93 4.30
C LYS A 232 -4.62 -16.83 5.36
N ALA A 233 -5.48 -16.27 6.19
CA ALA A 233 -6.17 -16.98 7.26
C ALA A 233 -7.26 -17.94 6.76
N LEU A 234 -7.67 -17.83 5.50
CA LEU A 234 -8.65 -18.72 4.90
C LEU A 234 -8.12 -20.17 4.85
N LYS A 235 -8.80 -21.10 5.53
CA LYS A 235 -8.46 -22.53 5.45
C LYS A 235 -8.91 -23.16 4.12
N LYS A 236 -10.06 -22.72 3.60
CA LYS A 236 -10.64 -23.14 2.33
C LYS A 236 -11.03 -21.89 1.54
N PRO A 237 -10.19 -21.42 0.60
CA PRO A 237 -10.48 -20.18 -0.11
C PRO A 237 -11.68 -20.36 -1.05
N PRO A 238 -12.54 -19.34 -1.19
CA PRO A 238 -13.55 -19.30 -2.24
C PRO A 238 -12.94 -19.46 -3.63
N VAL A 239 -13.69 -20.07 -4.56
CA VAL A 239 -13.21 -20.33 -5.94
C VAL A 239 -12.65 -19.08 -6.64
N PRO A 240 -13.32 -17.90 -6.58
CA PRO A 240 -12.77 -16.68 -7.20
C PRO A 240 -11.43 -16.24 -6.62
N VAL A 241 -11.26 -16.38 -5.29
CA VAL A 241 -10.01 -16.02 -4.59
C VAL A 241 -8.89 -17.01 -4.92
N ARG A 242 -9.22 -18.30 -5.02
CA ARG A 242 -8.25 -19.34 -5.42
C ARG A 242 -7.69 -19.09 -6.82
N MET A 243 -8.56 -18.81 -7.79
CA MET A 243 -8.16 -18.46 -9.16
C MET A 243 -7.31 -17.19 -9.19
N LEU A 244 -7.67 -16.16 -8.40
CA LEU A 244 -6.86 -14.94 -8.30
C LEU A 244 -5.45 -15.22 -7.80
N MET A 245 -5.31 -16.07 -6.78
CA MET A 245 -4.03 -16.42 -6.19
C MET A 245 -3.18 -17.29 -7.12
N GLU A 246 -3.80 -18.20 -7.86
CA GLU A 246 -3.15 -18.96 -8.93
C GLU A 246 -2.58 -18.03 -10.01
N ILE A 247 -3.34 -17.01 -10.44
CA ILE A 247 -2.86 -15.98 -11.35
C ILE A 247 -1.65 -15.24 -10.78
N CYS A 248 -1.67 -14.86 -9.50
CA CYS A 248 -0.54 -14.23 -8.85
C CYS A 248 0.69 -15.15 -8.82
N CYS A 249 0.53 -16.44 -8.53
CA CYS A 249 1.62 -17.42 -8.60
C CYS A 249 2.22 -17.50 -10.01
N MET A 250 1.38 -17.49 -11.05
CA MET A 250 1.86 -17.48 -12.44
C MET A 250 2.62 -16.19 -12.80
N LEU A 251 2.22 -15.04 -12.28
CA LEU A 251 2.91 -13.76 -12.50
C LEU A 251 4.31 -13.75 -11.85
N PHE A 252 4.42 -14.26 -10.63
CA PHE A 252 5.67 -14.28 -9.86
C PHE A 252 6.49 -15.58 -10.05
N GLY A 253 6.09 -16.46 -10.96
CA GLY A 253 6.85 -17.66 -11.32
C GLY A 253 6.90 -18.74 -10.23
N ILE A 254 5.88 -18.82 -9.37
CA ILE A 254 5.81 -19.81 -8.29
C ILE A 254 5.22 -21.11 -8.84
N PRO A 255 5.93 -22.25 -8.72
CA PRO A 255 5.43 -23.53 -9.21
C PRO A 255 4.27 -24.05 -8.34
N PRO A 256 3.31 -24.79 -8.93
CA PRO A 256 2.26 -25.45 -8.17
C PRO A 256 2.81 -26.62 -7.36
N GLU A 257 2.12 -26.94 -6.27
CA GLU A 257 2.40 -28.15 -5.49
C GLU A 257 1.54 -29.32 -5.99
N LYS A 258 2.15 -30.50 -6.07
CA LYS A 258 1.50 -31.71 -6.58
C LYS A 258 0.82 -32.44 -5.43
N HIS A 259 -0.51 -32.42 -5.41
CA HIS A 259 -1.32 -33.08 -4.41
C HIS A 259 -2.03 -34.31 -4.99
N LEU A 260 -2.19 -35.36 -4.18
CA LEU A 260 -2.95 -36.55 -4.57
C LEU A 260 -4.44 -36.32 -4.29
N ASN A 261 -5.30 -36.48 -5.29
CA ASN A 261 -6.73 -36.36 -5.07
C ASN A 261 -7.25 -37.53 -4.22
N ASN A 262 -8.03 -37.24 -3.16
CA ASN A 262 -8.58 -38.19 -2.19
C ASN A 262 -9.62 -39.16 -2.80
N GLY A 263 -9.20 -39.98 -3.77
CA GLY A 263 -10.03 -40.99 -4.41
C GLY A 263 -9.62 -41.36 -5.84
N ALA A 264 -8.74 -40.59 -6.49
CA ALA A 264 -8.27 -40.88 -7.84
C ALA A 264 -6.73 -40.97 -7.88
N LYS A 265 -6.18 -41.91 -8.67
CA LYS A 265 -4.72 -41.99 -8.97
C LYS A 265 -4.22 -40.83 -9.84
N LYS A 266 -4.91 -39.68 -9.84
CA LYS A 266 -4.56 -38.49 -10.61
C LYS A 266 -4.03 -37.44 -9.66
N PHE A 267 -2.89 -36.88 -10.02
CA PHE A 267 -2.29 -35.77 -9.30
C PHE A 267 -2.96 -34.47 -9.75
N ILE A 268 -3.24 -33.60 -8.79
CA ILE A 268 -3.77 -32.26 -9.01
C ILE A 268 -2.68 -31.26 -8.64
N TYR A 269 -2.50 -30.25 -9.50
CA TYR A 269 -1.62 -29.13 -9.23
C TYR A 269 -2.41 -28.07 -8.48
N ASP A 270 -2.09 -27.85 -7.20
CA ASP A 270 -2.69 -26.81 -6.38
C ASP A 270 -1.71 -25.64 -6.21
N TYR A 271 -2.19 -24.44 -6.51
CA TYR A 271 -1.45 -23.20 -6.33
C TYR A 271 -1.74 -22.54 -4.99
N TRP A 272 -2.74 -23.00 -4.23
CA TRP A 272 -3.16 -22.34 -3.01
C TRP A 272 -2.12 -22.40 -1.88
N GLU A 273 -1.61 -23.58 -1.57
CA GLU A 273 -0.58 -23.73 -0.53
C GLU A 273 0.73 -23.01 -0.89
N PRO A 274 1.24 -23.10 -2.14
CA PRO A 274 2.33 -22.24 -2.60
C PRO A 274 2.02 -20.75 -2.49
N ALA A 275 0.82 -20.30 -2.87
CA ALA A 275 0.42 -18.89 -2.76
C ALA A 275 0.45 -18.41 -1.31
N ARG A 276 -0.09 -19.19 -0.37
CA ARG A 276 -0.08 -18.82 1.06
C ARG A 276 1.33 -18.74 1.60
N ARG A 277 2.18 -19.73 1.28
CA ARG A 277 3.54 -19.84 1.83
C ARG A 277 4.50 -18.83 1.23
N PHE A 278 4.42 -18.56 -0.07
CA PHE A 278 5.42 -17.76 -0.78
C PHE A 278 4.93 -16.36 -1.15
N LEU A 279 3.63 -16.14 -1.38
CA LEU A 279 3.09 -14.81 -1.69
C LEU A 279 2.54 -14.12 -0.44
N LEU A 280 1.54 -14.73 0.19
CA LEU A 280 0.80 -14.08 1.29
C LEU A 280 1.59 -14.04 2.61
N SER A 281 2.66 -14.84 2.73
CA SER A 281 3.58 -14.77 3.87
C SER A 281 4.76 -13.84 3.64
N ASP A 282 4.96 -13.35 2.42
CA ASP A 282 6.08 -12.48 2.08
C ASP A 282 5.74 -11.01 2.37
N SER A 283 6.44 -10.43 3.34
CA SER A 283 6.32 -9.01 3.69
C SER A 283 6.61 -8.06 2.50
N PHE A 284 7.40 -8.52 1.52
CA PHE A 284 7.75 -7.77 0.31
C PHE A 284 6.77 -7.97 -0.85
N PHE A 285 5.69 -8.74 -0.68
CA PHE A 285 4.72 -8.96 -1.74
C PHE A 285 4.07 -7.67 -2.26
N LEU A 286 3.63 -6.76 -1.37
CA LEU A 286 3.06 -5.47 -1.80
C LEU A 286 4.08 -4.60 -2.55
N PRO A 287 5.33 -4.41 -2.08
CA PRO A 287 6.38 -3.79 -2.87
C PRO A 287 6.60 -4.44 -4.24
N LYS A 288 6.59 -5.78 -4.33
CA LYS A 288 6.75 -6.52 -5.59
C LYS A 288 5.61 -6.24 -6.57
N ILE A 289 4.37 -6.18 -6.10
CA ILE A 289 3.20 -5.78 -6.91
C ILE A 289 3.39 -4.37 -7.47
N ARG A 290 3.88 -3.43 -6.65
CA ARG A 290 4.11 -2.03 -7.06
C ARG A 290 5.26 -1.87 -8.05
N ALA A 291 6.27 -2.74 -7.96
CA ALA A 291 7.42 -2.73 -8.86
C ALA A 291 7.16 -3.44 -10.19
N LEU A 292 6.13 -4.30 -10.26
CA LEU A 292 5.83 -5.08 -11.46
C LEU A 292 5.25 -4.19 -12.56
N THR A 293 5.97 -4.10 -13.68
CA THR A 293 5.56 -3.32 -14.85
C THR A 293 4.97 -4.23 -15.95
N PRO A 294 4.07 -3.72 -16.82
CA PRO A 294 3.49 -4.50 -17.91
C PRO A 294 4.52 -5.16 -18.83
N SER A 295 5.69 -4.54 -19.00
CA SER A 295 6.79 -5.04 -19.84
C SER A 295 7.47 -6.28 -19.25
N GLN A 296 7.45 -6.45 -17.92
CA GLN A 296 8.05 -7.61 -17.25
C GLN A 296 7.20 -8.88 -17.40
N VAL A 297 5.91 -8.76 -17.73
CA VAL A 297 5.04 -9.91 -17.96
C VAL A 297 5.28 -10.43 -19.38
N SER A 298 5.56 -11.73 -19.52
CA SER A 298 5.73 -12.35 -20.85
C SER A 298 4.41 -12.45 -21.62
N ALA A 299 4.49 -12.52 -22.95
CA ALA A 299 3.31 -12.73 -23.79
C ALA A 299 2.61 -14.07 -23.48
N ALA A 300 3.38 -15.11 -23.14
CA ALA A 300 2.86 -16.41 -22.74
C ALA A 300 2.07 -16.34 -21.42
N GLN A 301 2.59 -15.64 -20.40
CA GLN A 301 1.86 -15.41 -19.15
C GLN A 301 0.57 -14.62 -19.39
N ARG A 302 0.62 -13.53 -20.18
CA ARG A 302 -0.58 -12.75 -20.53
C ARG A 302 -1.65 -13.63 -21.18
N ALA A 303 -1.28 -14.45 -22.17
CA ALA A 303 -2.22 -15.33 -22.86
C ALA A 303 -2.87 -16.36 -21.91
N ARG A 304 -2.10 -16.94 -20.98
CA ARG A 304 -2.63 -17.86 -19.96
C ARG A 304 -3.60 -17.14 -19.02
N ILE A 305 -3.24 -15.97 -18.52
CA ILE A 305 -4.05 -15.21 -17.58
C ILE A 305 -5.36 -14.72 -18.23
N ARG A 306 -5.35 -14.34 -19.51
CA ARG A 306 -6.56 -13.94 -20.25
C ARG A 306 -7.65 -15.02 -20.25
N ARG A 307 -7.29 -16.30 -20.21
CA ARG A 307 -8.26 -17.40 -20.16
C ARG A 307 -9.06 -17.40 -18.85
N TYR A 308 -8.47 -16.98 -17.73
CA TYR A 308 -9.18 -16.90 -16.45
C TYR A 308 -10.33 -15.88 -16.48
N PHE A 309 -10.13 -14.74 -17.15
CA PHE A 309 -11.17 -13.71 -17.27
C PHE A 309 -12.34 -14.10 -18.18
N GLN A 310 -12.25 -15.23 -18.89
CA GLN A 310 -13.35 -15.79 -19.68
C GLN A 310 -14.21 -16.76 -18.86
N VAL A 311 -13.74 -17.17 -17.67
CA VAL A 311 -14.47 -18.08 -16.79
C VAL A 311 -15.59 -17.32 -16.08
N PRO A 312 -16.86 -17.77 -16.15
CA PRO A 312 -18.00 -17.06 -15.57
C PRO A 312 -17.98 -16.99 -14.03
N ASP A 313 -17.19 -17.86 -13.40
CA ASP A 313 -16.97 -17.86 -11.95
C ASP A 313 -15.90 -16.83 -11.51
N PHE A 314 -15.17 -16.24 -12.44
CA PHE A 314 -14.13 -15.25 -12.19
C PHE A 314 -14.52 -13.86 -12.70
N THR A 315 -15.53 -13.27 -12.08
CA THR A 315 -16.01 -11.90 -12.39
C THR A 315 -15.73 -10.94 -11.24
N ALA A 316 -15.63 -9.64 -11.54
CA ALA A 316 -15.39 -8.59 -10.55
C ALA A 316 -16.41 -8.64 -9.40
N GLU A 317 -17.69 -8.84 -9.71
CA GLU A 317 -18.76 -8.93 -8.72
C GLU A 317 -18.59 -10.13 -7.78
N ARG A 318 -18.22 -11.31 -8.31
CA ARG A 318 -18.00 -12.51 -7.51
C ARG A 318 -16.80 -12.35 -6.58
N VAL A 319 -15.71 -11.76 -7.07
CA VAL A 319 -14.52 -11.48 -6.26
C VAL A 319 -14.83 -10.45 -5.18
N ARG A 320 -15.57 -9.38 -5.52
CA ARG A 320 -16.01 -8.35 -4.56
C ARG A 320 -16.84 -8.93 -3.42
N ASN A 321 -17.75 -9.85 -3.73
CA ASN A 321 -18.57 -10.52 -2.72
C ASN A 321 -17.74 -11.36 -1.74
N CYS A 322 -16.51 -11.73 -2.10
CA CYS A 322 -15.58 -12.43 -1.20
C CYS A 322 -14.73 -11.45 -0.38
N SER A 323 -14.15 -10.43 -1.02
CA SER A 323 -13.30 -9.45 -0.33
C SER A 323 -13.10 -8.19 -1.18
N LYS A 324 -13.16 -7.02 -0.54
CA LYS A 324 -12.84 -5.72 -1.16
C LYS A 324 -11.37 -5.66 -1.61
N ALA A 325 -10.44 -6.16 -0.78
CA ALA A 325 -9.03 -6.20 -1.14
C ALA A 325 -8.73 -7.16 -2.29
N ALA A 326 -9.44 -8.29 -2.36
CA ALA A 326 -9.33 -9.20 -3.51
C ALA A 326 -9.83 -8.55 -4.81
N LEU A 327 -10.84 -7.68 -4.74
CA LEU A 327 -11.30 -6.91 -5.90
C LEU A 327 -10.21 -5.96 -6.41
N GLU A 328 -9.52 -5.23 -5.53
CA GLU A 328 -8.45 -4.32 -5.92
C GLU A 328 -7.31 -5.07 -6.64
N LEU A 329 -6.94 -6.24 -6.13
CA LEU A 329 -5.96 -7.11 -6.77
C LEU A 329 -6.46 -7.63 -8.12
N TYR A 330 -7.73 -8.03 -8.21
CA TYR A 330 -8.37 -8.45 -9.46
C TYR A 330 -8.34 -7.34 -10.53
N CYS A 331 -8.71 -6.10 -10.17
CA CYS A 331 -8.70 -4.98 -11.12
C CYS A 331 -7.26 -4.69 -11.57
N TRP A 332 -6.28 -4.73 -10.67
CA TRP A 332 -4.86 -4.55 -11.02
C TRP A 332 -4.37 -5.60 -12.03
N VAL A 333 -4.62 -6.90 -11.78
CA VAL A 333 -4.25 -7.97 -12.71
C VAL A 333 -4.92 -7.77 -14.08
N ARG A 334 -6.20 -7.40 -14.09
CA ARG A 334 -6.95 -7.14 -15.34
C ARG A 334 -6.31 -6.00 -16.14
N SER A 335 -5.96 -4.90 -15.49
CA SER A 335 -5.27 -3.76 -16.10
C SER A 335 -3.89 -4.16 -16.65
N LEU A 336 -3.12 -4.92 -15.88
CA LEU A 336 -1.78 -5.40 -16.26
C LEU A 336 -1.79 -6.23 -17.55
N VAL A 337 -2.82 -7.06 -17.75
CA VAL A 337 -2.94 -7.99 -18.89
C VAL A 337 -3.58 -7.33 -20.12
N THR A 338 -4.39 -6.29 -19.90
CA THR A 338 -5.08 -5.53 -20.96
C THR A 338 -4.18 -4.47 -21.56
N CYS A 339 -3.24 -3.91 -20.78
CA CYS A 339 -2.26 -2.95 -21.26
C CYS A 339 -1.45 -3.51 -22.44
N LYS A 340 -1.51 -2.84 -23.59
CA LYS A 340 -0.65 -3.13 -24.75
C LYS A 340 0.72 -2.51 -24.47
N SER A 341 1.76 -3.33 -24.39
CA SER A 341 3.14 -2.82 -24.33
C SER A 341 3.45 -2.08 -25.64
N PRO A 342 4.01 -0.86 -25.60
CA PRO A 342 4.35 -0.09 -26.80
C PRO A 342 5.55 -0.65 -27.59
N ALA A 343 6.19 -1.73 -27.12
CA ALA A 343 7.51 -2.15 -27.59
C ALA A 343 7.53 -3.04 -28.87
N SER A 344 6.41 -3.19 -29.59
CA SER A 344 6.38 -4.09 -30.78
C SER A 344 6.07 -3.40 -32.11
N ASP A 345 5.78 -2.10 -32.11
CA ASP A 345 5.37 -1.39 -33.33
C ASP A 345 6.51 -0.55 -33.98
N GLU A 346 7.70 -0.45 -33.38
CA GLU A 346 8.82 0.36 -33.91
C GLU A 346 9.85 -0.40 -34.77
N GLN A 347 9.64 -1.70 -35.07
CA GLN A 347 10.57 -2.47 -35.95
C GLN A 347 9.98 -2.88 -37.30
N LYS A 348 8.89 -2.24 -37.73
CA LYS A 348 8.30 -2.48 -39.06
C LYS A 348 7.78 -1.19 -39.68
N ALA A 349 8.66 -0.22 -39.88
CA ALA A 349 8.45 0.92 -40.76
C ALA A 349 9.75 1.20 -41.53
#